data_AF-C3ZYE4-F1
#
_entry.id   AF-C3ZYE4-F1
#
_cell.length_a   1.000
_cell.length_b   1.000
_cell.length_c   1.000
_cell.angle_alpha   90.00
_cell.angle_beta   90.00
_cell.angle_gamma   90.00
#
_symmetry.space_group_name_H-M   'P 1'
#
loop_
_entity.id
_entity.type
_entity.pdbx_description
1 polymer ?
#
loop_
_entity_poly.entity_id
_entity_poly.type
_entity_poly.pdbx_seq_one_letter_code
_entity_poly.pdbx_strand_id
1 'polypeptide(L)'
;MSAAAHQYSCTTDIRTCRLHLTNTAAQKIQDVLKAIDLVSKATEEDKAKNYEEALRLYEHGVEYFLHAIKCAIVMETPNVKWNDVAGLEAAKEALKEAVILPIKFPHLFTGNEVN
;
A
#
# COMPACT_ATOMS: atom_id res chain seq x y z
N MET A 1 -4.27 -38.28 30.85
CA MET A 1 -5.17 -38.65 29.74
C MET A 1 -6.58 -38.34 30.25
N SER A 2 -7.43 -37.53 29.64
CA SER A 2 -7.51 -37.09 28.25
C SER A 2 -8.43 -35.86 28.17
N ALA A 3 -8.19 -35.07 27.13
CA ALA A 3 -9.14 -34.21 26.44
C ALA A 3 -9.69 -32.97 27.18
N ALA A 4 -8.91 -31.89 27.03
CA ALA A 4 -9.35 -30.52 27.19
C ALA A 4 -10.60 -30.19 26.37
N ALA A 5 -11.52 -29.48 27.04
CA ALA A 5 -12.25 -28.32 26.52
C ALA A 5 -12.87 -28.46 25.12
N HIS A 6 -13.99 -29.17 25.06
CA HIS A 6 -15.07 -28.81 24.13
C HIS A 6 -15.66 -27.47 24.58
N GLN A 7 -15.08 -26.37 24.10
CA GLN A 7 -15.66 -25.04 24.18
C GLN A 7 -15.45 -24.33 22.84
N TYR A 8 -16.31 -24.69 21.89
CA TYR A 8 -16.81 -23.74 20.91
C TYR A 8 -17.53 -22.62 21.67
N SER A 9 -16.77 -21.69 22.22
CA SER A 9 -17.32 -20.45 22.76
C SER A 9 -17.31 -19.43 21.63
N CYS A 10 -18.50 -18.91 21.35
CA CYS A 10 -18.76 -17.77 20.48
C CYS A 10 -18.22 -16.47 21.11
N THR A 11 -16.93 -16.46 21.47
CA THR A 11 -16.27 -15.35 22.18
C THR A 11 -14.85 -15.12 21.64
N THR A 12 -14.64 -15.24 20.33
CA THR A 12 -13.52 -14.52 19.70
C THR A 12 -13.91 -13.05 19.67
N ASP A 13 -13.80 -12.47 20.85
CA ASP A 13 -14.07 -11.14 21.36
C ASP A 13 -14.10 -10.02 20.30
N ILE A 14 -15.07 -9.10 20.42
CA ILE A 14 -14.98 -7.76 19.82
C ILE A 14 -13.63 -7.09 20.18
N ARG A 15 -13.03 -7.45 21.33
CA ARG A 15 -11.64 -7.08 21.66
C ARG A 15 -10.59 -7.71 20.76
N THR A 16 -10.73 -8.96 20.33
CA THR A 16 -9.76 -9.64 19.45
C THR A 16 -9.85 -9.07 18.03
N CYS A 17 -11.05 -8.79 17.54
CA CYS A 17 -11.24 -8.05 16.27
C CYS A 17 -10.72 -6.60 16.38
N ARG A 18 -10.93 -5.93 17.52
CA ARG A 18 -10.34 -4.60 17.78
C ARG A 18 -8.82 -4.65 17.84
N LEU A 19 -8.24 -5.66 18.49
CA LEU A 19 -6.79 -5.88 18.53
C LEU A 19 -6.23 -6.16 17.14
N HIS A 20 -6.92 -6.94 16.29
CA HIS A 20 -6.50 -7.16 14.91
C HIS A 20 -6.57 -5.86 14.09
N LEU A 21 -7.66 -5.09 14.20
CA LEU A 21 -7.83 -3.82 13.49
C LEU A 21 -6.85 -2.72 13.95
N THR A 22 -6.53 -2.63 15.25
CA THR A 22 -5.53 -1.68 15.77
C THR A 22 -4.10 -2.13 15.48
N ASN A 23 -3.84 -3.45 15.41
CA ASN A 23 -2.53 -4.00 15.08
C ASN A 23 -2.18 -3.68 13.62
N THR A 24 -3.12 -3.80 12.67
CA THR A 24 -2.82 -3.52 11.26
C THR A 24 -2.45 -2.07 10.98
N ALA A 25 -3.06 -1.09 11.65
CA ALA A 25 -2.73 0.33 11.46
C ALA A 25 -1.45 0.76 12.20
N ALA A 26 -1.26 0.27 13.44
CA ALA A 26 -0.05 0.55 14.21
C ALA A 26 1.20 -0.13 13.61
N GLN A 27 1.04 -1.35 13.07
CA GLN A 27 2.12 -2.07 12.39
C GLN A 27 2.62 -1.33 11.14
N LYS A 28 1.71 -0.72 10.36
CA LYS A 28 2.07 0.05 9.15
C LYS A 28 2.97 1.25 9.44
N ILE A 29 2.68 1.98 10.52
CA ILE A 29 3.52 3.11 10.96
C ILE A 29 4.89 2.58 11.40
N GLN A 30 4.91 1.43 12.09
CA GLN A 30 6.15 0.79 12.54
C GLN A 30 7.07 0.38 11.38
N ASP A 31 6.52 -0.12 10.28
CA ASP A 31 7.33 -0.56 9.14
C ASP A 31 8.00 0.62 8.41
N VAL A 32 7.31 1.76 8.29
CA VAL A 32 7.89 3.00 7.74
C VAL A 32 8.98 3.55 8.65
N LEU A 33 8.74 3.56 9.98
CA LEU A 33 9.73 4.02 10.94
C LEU A 33 11.00 3.16 10.93
N LYS A 34 10.87 1.83 10.78
CA LYS A 34 12.00 0.92 10.60
C LYS A 34 12.77 1.18 9.31
N ALA A 35 12.07 1.45 8.21
CA ALA A 35 12.71 1.79 6.94
C ALA A 35 13.59 3.05 7.05
N ILE A 36 13.09 4.08 7.74
CA ILE A 36 13.83 5.32 7.98
C ILE A 36 15.09 5.07 8.83
N ASP A 37 14.98 4.25 9.88
CA ASP A 37 16.13 3.88 10.72
C ASP A 37 17.20 3.13 9.92
N LEU A 38 16.80 2.17 9.08
CA LEU A 38 17.72 1.42 8.21
C LEU A 38 18.43 2.32 7.20
N VAL A 39 17.71 3.24 6.55
CA VAL A 39 18.32 4.20 5.62
C VAL A 39 19.23 5.18 6.34
N SER A 40 18.88 5.61 7.56
CA SER A 40 19.74 6.48 8.37
C SER A 40 21.06 5.80 8.69
N LYS A 41 21.02 4.54 9.16
CA LYS A 41 22.21 3.71 9.39
C LYS A 41 23.01 3.48 8.11
N ALA A 42 22.34 3.22 6.99
CA ALA A 42 23.01 3.07 5.70
C ALA A 42 23.82 4.32 5.33
N THR A 43 23.29 5.52 5.58
CA THR A 43 24.03 6.78 5.33
C THR A 43 25.20 7.00 6.29
N GLU A 44 25.17 6.42 7.49
CA GLU A 44 26.29 6.44 8.43
C GLU A 44 27.41 5.50 7.95
N GLU A 45 27.05 4.29 7.51
CA GLU A 45 28.00 3.33 6.93
C GLU A 45 28.61 3.81 5.61
N ASP A 46 27.84 4.52 4.78
CA ASP A 46 28.34 5.15 3.56
C ASP A 46 29.39 6.23 3.86
N LYS A 47 29.16 7.05 4.91
CA LYS A 47 30.17 8.00 5.41
C LYS A 47 31.40 7.29 5.97
N ALA A 48 31.23 6.13 6.59
CA ALA A 48 32.31 5.29 7.09
C ALA A 48 33.09 4.55 5.98
N LYS A 49 32.68 4.68 4.70
CA LYS A 49 33.20 3.95 3.53
C LYS A 49 33.01 2.43 3.61
N ASN A 50 32.10 1.96 4.48
CA ASN A 50 31.71 0.57 4.59
C ASN A 50 30.60 0.25 3.57
N TYR A 51 30.95 0.31 2.28
CA TYR A 51 29.98 0.20 1.19
C TYR A 51 29.25 -1.14 1.14
N GLU A 52 29.90 -2.22 1.59
CA GLU A 52 29.32 -3.57 1.58
C GLU A 52 28.11 -3.68 2.53
N GLU A 53 28.23 -3.12 3.74
CA GLU A 53 27.14 -3.12 4.71
C GLU A 53 26.12 -2.01 4.42
N ALA A 54 26.57 -0.85 3.92
CA ALA A 54 25.67 0.22 3.47
C ALA A 54 24.70 -0.29 2.38
N LEU A 55 25.20 -1.04 1.39
CA LEU A 55 24.38 -1.60 0.32
C LEU A 55 23.30 -2.55 0.86
N ARG A 56 23.66 -3.44 1.81
CA ARG A 56 22.70 -4.34 2.46
C ARG A 56 21.58 -3.59 3.18
N LEU A 57 21.95 -2.54 3.92
CA LEU A 57 20.98 -1.72 4.64
C LEU A 57 20.07 -0.95 3.69
N TYR A 58 20.58 -0.50 2.54
CA TYR A 58 19.76 0.11 1.49
C TYR A 58 18.79 -0.89 0.86
N GLU A 59 19.24 -2.10 0.53
CA GLU A 59 18.37 -3.16 -0.01
C GLU A 59 17.22 -3.48 0.94
N HIS A 60 17.55 -3.68 2.23
CA HIS A 60 16.53 -3.90 3.27
C HIS A 60 15.61 -2.69 3.45
N GLY A 61 16.12 -1.46 3.45
CA GLY A 61 15.31 -0.25 3.56
C GLY A 61 14.28 -0.14 2.43
N VAL A 62 14.70 -0.42 1.19
CA VAL A 62 13.83 -0.42 0.01
C VAL A 62 12.71 -1.47 0.13
N GLU A 63 13.02 -2.66 0.66
CA GLU A 63 12.02 -3.71 0.89
C GLU A 63 10.91 -3.23 1.83
N TYR A 64 11.26 -2.58 2.94
CA TYR A 64 10.29 -2.04 3.88
C TYR A 64 9.46 -0.89 3.29
N PHE A 65 10.06 0.00 2.51
CA PHE A 65 9.31 1.05 1.82
C PHE A 65 8.34 0.49 0.77
N LEU A 66 8.78 -0.51 0.00
CA LEU A 66 7.93 -1.16 -0.98
C LEU A 66 6.75 -1.87 -0.30
N HIS A 67 6.99 -2.54 0.81
CA HIS A 67 5.93 -3.16 1.62
C HIS A 67 4.92 -2.12 2.12
N ALA A 68 5.41 -1.01 2.69
CA ALA A 68 4.56 0.07 3.18
C ALA A 68 3.68 0.68 2.08
N ILE A 69 4.24 0.92 0.90
CA ILE A 69 3.51 1.47 -0.27
C ILE A 69 2.44 0.49 -0.73
N LYS A 70 2.80 -0.79 -0.90
CA LYS A 70 1.85 -1.86 -1.27
C LYS A 70 0.67 -1.93 -0.29
N CYS A 71 0.94 -1.79 1.00
CA CYS A 71 -0.11 -1.81 2.02
C CYS A 71 -0.92 -0.51 2.15
N ALA A 72 -0.43 0.61 1.63
CA ALA A 72 -1.11 1.91 1.65
C ALA A 72 -1.98 2.16 0.42
N ILE A 73 -1.57 1.64 -0.74
CA ILE A 73 -2.33 1.75 -1.99
C ILE A 73 -3.42 0.69 -2.01
N VAL A 74 -4.64 1.09 -2.34
CA VAL A 74 -5.74 0.15 -2.64
C VAL A 74 -5.38 -0.58 -3.94
N MET A 75 -4.81 -1.78 -3.81
CA MET A 75 -4.44 -2.63 -4.96
C MET A 75 -5.62 -3.43 -5.50
N GLU A 76 -6.69 -3.58 -4.71
CA GLU A 76 -7.90 -4.28 -5.14
C GLU A 76 -8.85 -3.31 -5.83
N THR A 77 -9.23 -3.61 -7.07
CA THR A 77 -10.31 -2.88 -7.73
C THR A 77 -11.60 -3.14 -6.94
N PRO A 78 -12.20 -2.13 -6.28
CA PRO A 78 -13.48 -2.34 -5.62
C PRO A 78 -14.47 -2.83 -6.68
N ASN A 79 -15.21 -3.90 -6.37
CA ASN A 79 -16.20 -4.50 -7.29
C ASN A 79 -17.44 -3.61 -7.39
N VAL A 80 -17.25 -2.36 -7.81
CA VAL A 80 -18.26 -1.33 -8.00
C VAL A 80 -18.32 -1.05 -9.48
N LYS A 81 -19.48 -1.32 -10.08
CA LYS A 81 -19.73 -1.00 -11.49
C LYS A 81 -20.21 0.45 -11.58
N TRP A 82 -20.00 1.08 -12.73
CA TRP A 82 -20.51 2.44 -13.00
C TRP A 82 -22.04 2.59 -12.83
N ASN A 83 -22.77 1.48 -12.94
CA ASN A 83 -24.23 1.40 -12.74
C ASN A 83 -24.63 1.37 -11.26
N ASP A 84 -23.70 1.04 -10.35
CA ASP A 84 -23.96 0.98 -8.91
C ASP A 84 -23.84 2.36 -8.25
N VAL A 85 -23.33 3.37 -8.99
CA VAL A 85 -23.23 4.76 -8.54
C VAL A 85 -24.45 5.53 -9.04
N ALA A 86 -25.36 5.90 -8.15
CA ALA A 86 -26.56 6.67 -8.51
C ALA A 86 -26.21 8.15 -8.80
N GLY A 87 -26.64 8.66 -9.95
CA GLY A 87 -26.42 10.05 -10.37
C GLY A 87 -25.00 10.35 -10.89
N LEU A 88 -24.67 11.65 -11.02
CA LEU A 88 -23.34 12.16 -11.41
C LEU A 88 -22.87 11.84 -12.86
N GLU A 89 -23.80 11.72 -13.82
CA GLU A 89 -23.49 11.33 -15.21
C GLU A 89 -22.41 12.21 -15.88
N ALA A 90 -22.49 13.53 -15.69
CA ALA A 90 -21.47 14.46 -16.21
C ALA A 90 -20.06 14.19 -15.63
N ALA A 91 -19.97 13.81 -14.35
CA ALA A 91 -18.70 13.47 -13.73
C ALA A 91 -18.18 12.11 -14.19
N LYS A 92 -19.06 11.14 -14.43
CA LYS A 92 -18.70 9.82 -14.98
C LYS A 92 -18.14 9.94 -16.40
N GLU A 93 -18.75 10.77 -17.22
CA GLU A 93 -18.31 10.99 -18.61
C GLU A 93 -16.97 11.73 -18.67
N ALA A 94 -16.82 12.80 -17.90
CA ALA A 94 -15.54 13.52 -17.77
C ALA A 94 -14.39 12.61 -17.30
N LEU A 95 -14.65 11.70 -16.36
CA LEU A 95 -13.66 10.73 -15.91
C LEU A 95 -13.31 9.70 -16.99
N LYS A 96 -14.29 9.23 -17.77
CA LYS A 96 -14.03 8.32 -18.90
C LYS A 96 -13.19 8.99 -19.98
N GLU A 97 -13.48 10.25 -20.30
CA GLU A 97 -12.71 11.02 -21.29
C GLU A 97 -11.30 11.35 -20.79
N ALA A 98 -11.15 11.80 -19.55
CA ALA A 98 -9.86 12.22 -19.02
C ALA A 98 -8.92 11.05 -18.72
N VAL A 99 -9.45 9.90 -18.29
CA VAL A 99 -8.63 8.78 -17.78
C VAL A 99 -8.59 7.61 -18.75
N ILE A 100 -9.72 7.24 -19.36
CA ILE A 100 -9.80 6.01 -20.19
C ILE A 100 -9.44 6.31 -21.65
N LEU A 101 -9.83 7.46 -22.18
CA LEU A 101 -9.63 7.81 -23.59
C LEU A 101 -8.14 7.91 -23.98
N PRO A 102 -7.24 8.50 -23.17
CA PRO A 102 -5.81 8.53 -23.47
C PRO A 102 -5.16 7.14 -23.48
N ILE A 103 -5.66 6.23 -22.66
CA ILE A 103 -5.15 4.85 -22.57
C ILE A 103 -5.63 4.02 -23.77
N LYS A 104 -6.88 4.19 -24.21
CA LYS A 104 -7.45 3.43 -25.34
C LYS A 104 -7.01 3.95 -26.71
N PHE A 105 -6.78 5.25 -26.83
CA PHE A 105 -6.41 5.89 -28.09
C PHE A 105 -5.21 6.82 -27.90
N PRO A 106 -4.02 6.29 -27.56
CA PRO A 106 -2.86 7.12 -27.25
C PRO A 106 -2.42 8.03 -28.41
N HIS A 107 -2.71 7.62 -29.65
CA HIS A 107 -2.42 8.41 -30.85
C HIS A 107 -3.29 9.68 -30.99
N LEU A 108 -4.48 9.73 -30.36
CA LEU A 108 -5.36 10.91 -30.37
C LEU A 108 -4.93 11.98 -29.36
N PHE A 109 -3.99 11.67 -28.46
CA PHE A 109 -3.49 12.55 -27.40
C PHE A 109 -1.99 12.81 -27.54
N THR A 110 -1.49 12.78 -28.78
CA THR A 110 -0.17 13.33 -29.09
C THR A 110 -0.29 14.85 -28.94
N GLY A 111 0.28 15.40 -27.86
CA GLY A 111 0.23 16.83 -27.60
C GLY A 111 0.73 17.60 -28.82
N ASN A 112 0.03 18.67 -29.20
CA ASN A 112 0.64 19.66 -30.09
C ASN A 112 1.89 20.17 -29.39
N GLU A 113 3.05 19.65 -29.81
CA GLU A 113 4.33 20.24 -29.48
C GLU A 113 4.30 21.65 -30.09
N VAL A 114 4.05 22.63 -29.23
CA VAL A 114 4.37 24.03 -29.51
C VAL A 114 5.88 24.10 -29.69
N ASN A 115 6.31 24.10 -30.96
CA ASN A 115 7.67 24.42 -31.38
C ASN A 115 8.04 25.86 -31.01
#